data_AF-B0E0F7-F1
#
_entry.id   AF-B0E0F7-F1
#
_cell.length_a   1.000
_cell.length_b   1.000
_cell.length_c   1.000
_cell.angle_alpha   90.00
_cell.angle_beta   90.00
_cell.angle_gamma   90.00
#
_symmetry.space_group_name_H-M   'P 1'
#
loop_
_entity.id
_entity.type
_entity.pdbx_description
1 polymer ?
#
loop_
_entity_poly.entity_id
_entity_poly.type
_entity_poly.pdbx_seq_one_letter_code
_entity_poly.pdbx_strand_id
1 'polypeptide(L)'
;MIFAGDFAQLPPVGGQSLYSHSVGTQIHSGLKPGGQEAAVGKALWHQVTTVVILRENMRQKTQTPQDASLRKALVNMRYGNCTAEDIKFLRTLQASKKPGRPKIASKEFRNVAIICGRHTQKDQINQMGCERFAKETGQKLTHFYSVDKWGKDADPANKTKWGKSKAASKSKHKSNQIDFDDQHQIWNVRHGSTEHFAGKLSLCLGMLVMIRNNDATELCITKGQEGFVVGWQAKKGPHGKRILDTLFVKLDKPSKTIQIPGLPENVVPLVKGSKTITCTFPSDLKESIERQQVWVLPNFAMTDYAAQGKTRPYNVVHLNSCHTHMSYYTCLSRSASAAGTIILQGFEPSIVTRGCAKYLMQELREQELLDEITRLRYEGSLPPCVVGYTHNSLIRNFQNWKDPLRWTTNFTEINQDYLGALAAGFNKVLEGTLTLENILSNFLQAKQELVLDNLHLKCLNCGNAYEVDDTLGYVLHAFDPIPASTSKWIGSI
;
A
#
# COMPACT_ATOMS: atom_id res chain seq x y z
N MET A 1 14.86 -3.50 -10.52
CA MET A 1 14.14 -3.36 -9.24
C MET A 1 12.66 -3.47 -9.54
N ILE A 2 11.89 -4.25 -8.76
CA ILE A 2 10.45 -4.40 -8.97
C ILE A 2 9.75 -3.90 -7.70
N PHE A 3 8.88 -2.91 -7.84
CA PHE A 3 8.01 -2.42 -6.78
C PHE A 3 6.59 -2.94 -7.01
N ALA A 4 5.92 -3.36 -5.93
CA ALA A 4 4.53 -3.79 -5.98
C ALA A 4 3.78 -3.24 -4.76
N GLY A 5 2.63 -2.64 -4.98
CA GLY A 5 1.82 -2.06 -3.92
C GLY A 5 0.60 -1.32 -4.44
N ASP A 6 -0.24 -0.86 -3.51
CA ASP A 6 -1.40 -0.01 -3.79
C ASP A 6 -1.31 1.22 -2.90
N PHE A 7 -1.07 2.38 -3.51
CA PHE A 7 -0.70 3.61 -2.79
C PHE A 7 -1.87 4.28 -2.09
N ALA A 8 -3.09 3.80 -2.33
CA ALA A 8 -4.27 4.17 -1.58
C ALA A 8 -4.45 3.36 -0.29
N GLN A 9 -3.58 2.37 -0.03
CA GLN A 9 -3.48 1.74 1.28
C GLN A 9 -2.63 2.58 2.24
N LEU A 10 -2.25 2.01 3.38
CA LEU A 10 -1.59 2.76 4.45
C LEU A 10 -0.20 3.28 4.02
N PRO A 11 0.15 4.53 4.40
CA PRO A 11 1.47 5.09 4.15
C PRO A 11 2.54 4.45 5.07
N PRO A 12 3.84 4.67 4.80
CA PRO A 12 4.91 4.17 5.65
C PRO A 12 4.79 4.65 7.11
N VAL A 13 4.98 3.75 8.08
CA VAL A 13 4.98 4.09 9.51
C VAL A 13 6.28 4.81 9.87
N GLY A 14 6.20 6.03 10.41
CA GLY A 14 7.36 6.82 10.82
C GLY A 14 8.17 7.44 9.67
N GLY A 15 7.77 7.19 8.42
CA GLY A 15 8.37 7.76 7.22
C GLY A 15 7.42 8.71 6.49
N GLN A 16 7.76 9.04 5.25
CA GLN A 16 6.91 9.80 4.32
C GLN A 16 6.80 9.02 3.00
N SER A 17 5.66 9.11 2.32
CA SER A 17 5.54 8.62 0.95
C SER A 17 6.50 9.42 0.04
N LEU A 18 7.23 8.73 -0.84
CA LEU A 18 8.24 9.36 -1.70
C LEU A 18 7.63 10.38 -2.69
N TYR A 19 6.37 10.17 -3.07
CA TYR A 19 5.57 11.08 -3.90
C TYR A 19 4.95 12.25 -3.11
N SER A 20 5.17 12.35 -1.81
CA SER A 20 4.68 13.47 -1.01
C SER A 20 5.44 14.77 -1.32
N HIS A 21 4.73 15.91 -1.26
CA HIS A 21 5.34 17.25 -1.32
C HIS A 21 6.22 17.55 -0.09
N SER A 22 6.02 16.85 1.02
CA SER A 22 6.86 16.99 2.23
C SER A 22 8.28 16.45 2.05
N VAL A 23 8.54 15.69 0.99
CA VAL A 23 9.86 15.16 0.63
C VAL A 23 10.44 16.02 -0.50
N GLY A 24 11.51 16.76 -0.21
CA GLY A 24 12.23 17.56 -1.20
C GLY A 24 13.02 16.69 -2.18
N THR A 25 13.34 17.23 -3.35
CA THR A 25 14.21 16.59 -4.36
C THR A 25 15.67 17.05 -4.28
N GLN A 26 15.95 18.03 -3.41
CA GLN A 26 17.27 18.63 -3.24
C GLN A 26 17.87 18.24 -1.90
N ILE A 27 19.13 17.82 -1.92
CA ILE A 27 19.91 17.56 -0.72
C ILE A 27 20.64 18.84 -0.34
N HIS A 28 20.46 19.30 0.89
CA HIS A 28 21.26 20.39 1.44
C HIS A 28 21.77 20.03 2.85
N SER A 29 22.85 20.69 3.27
CA SER A 29 23.57 20.41 4.53
C SER A 29 22.69 20.54 5.78
N GLY A 30 21.60 21.30 5.71
CA GLY A 30 20.60 21.42 6.78
C GLY A 30 19.65 20.22 6.96
N LEU A 31 19.63 19.24 6.05
CA LEU A 31 18.75 18.07 6.18
C LEU A 31 19.31 17.05 7.17
N LYS A 32 18.41 16.51 8.01
CA LYS A 32 18.71 15.32 8.83
C LYS A 32 18.97 14.10 7.93
N PRO A 33 19.74 13.08 8.38
CA PRO A 33 20.04 11.89 7.58
C PRO A 33 18.80 11.25 6.93
N GLY A 34 17.72 11.02 7.68
CA GLY A 34 16.47 10.47 7.12
C GLY A 34 15.79 11.37 6.08
N GLY A 35 16.00 12.70 6.14
CA GLY A 35 15.55 13.63 5.10
C GLY A 35 16.39 13.53 3.82
N GLN A 36 17.70 13.31 3.96
CA GLN A 36 18.59 13.05 2.82
C GLN A 36 18.24 11.72 2.15
N GLU A 37 18.05 10.65 2.92
CA GLU A 37 17.60 9.34 2.44
C GLU A 37 16.25 9.44 1.70
N ALA A 38 15.28 10.18 2.25
CA ALA A 38 13.99 10.39 1.60
C ALA A 38 14.12 11.16 0.28
N ALA A 39 14.99 12.17 0.21
CA ALA A 39 15.25 12.93 -1.02
C ALA A 39 15.90 12.06 -2.11
N VAL A 40 16.90 11.25 -1.75
CA VAL A 40 17.50 10.25 -2.66
C VAL A 40 16.46 9.23 -3.11
N GLY A 41 15.67 8.70 -2.18
CA GLY A 41 14.58 7.77 -2.47
C GLY A 41 13.56 8.35 -3.44
N LYS A 42 13.20 9.62 -3.29
CA LYS A 42 12.30 10.33 -4.21
C LYS A 42 12.91 10.50 -5.60
N ALA A 43 14.19 10.85 -5.69
CA ALA A 43 14.89 10.94 -6.97
C ALA A 43 14.92 9.58 -7.70
N LEU A 44 15.18 8.49 -6.99
CA LEU A 44 15.13 7.12 -7.52
C LEU A 44 13.70 6.71 -7.91
N TRP A 45 12.69 7.07 -7.11
CA TRP A 45 11.28 6.82 -7.44
C TRP A 45 10.91 7.45 -8.78
N HIS A 46 11.34 8.69 -9.02
CA HIS A 46 11.09 9.39 -10.28
C HIS A 46 11.81 8.78 -11.50
N GLN A 47 12.74 7.84 -11.32
CA GLN A 47 13.37 7.10 -12.43
C GLN A 47 12.55 5.87 -12.87
N VAL A 48 11.48 5.52 -12.15
CA VAL A 48 10.57 4.45 -12.54
C VAL A 48 9.71 4.91 -13.72
N THR A 49 9.94 4.36 -14.91
CA THR A 49 9.24 4.72 -16.16
C THR A 49 8.36 3.62 -16.71
N THR A 50 8.38 2.44 -16.07
CA THR A 50 7.57 1.28 -16.44
C THR A 50 6.62 0.98 -15.29
N VAL A 51 5.33 1.09 -15.53
CA VAL A 51 4.27 0.84 -14.56
C VAL A 51 3.28 -0.12 -15.19
N VAL A 52 2.78 -1.07 -14.40
CA VAL A 52 1.74 -2.00 -14.82
C VAL A 52 0.67 -2.02 -13.73
N ILE A 53 -0.57 -1.71 -14.11
CA ILE A 53 -1.73 -1.71 -13.20
C ILE A 53 -2.56 -2.97 -13.44
N LEU A 54 -2.66 -3.80 -12.41
CA LEU A 54 -3.55 -4.96 -12.43
C LEU A 54 -5.00 -4.49 -12.17
N ARG A 55 -5.88 -4.68 -13.15
CA ARG A 55 -7.28 -4.20 -13.10
C ARG A 55 -8.26 -5.26 -12.60
N GLU A 56 -7.93 -6.55 -12.70
CA GLU A 56 -8.80 -7.63 -12.26
C GLU A 56 -8.70 -7.89 -10.74
N ASN A 57 -9.83 -7.79 -10.04
CA ASN A 57 -9.89 -8.03 -8.61
C ASN A 57 -10.11 -9.52 -8.30
N MET A 58 -9.03 -10.21 -7.94
CA MET A 58 -9.04 -11.64 -7.62
C MET A 58 -9.54 -11.96 -6.20
N ARG A 59 -9.80 -10.95 -5.37
CA ARG A 59 -10.25 -11.11 -3.97
C ARG A 59 -11.77 -11.30 -3.89
N GLN A 60 -12.52 -10.52 -4.66
CA GLN A 60 -13.99 -10.47 -4.65
C GLN A 60 -14.56 -11.17 -5.88
N LYS A 61 -14.32 -12.48 -5.98
CA LYS A 61 -14.71 -13.29 -7.14
C LYS A 61 -16.23 -13.41 -7.29
N THR A 62 -16.98 -13.36 -6.18
CA THR A 62 -18.44 -13.41 -6.20
C THR A 62 -19.05 -12.15 -6.83
N GLN A 63 -20.11 -12.33 -7.62
CA GLN A 63 -20.71 -11.27 -8.44
C GLN A 63 -22.17 -10.96 -8.05
N THR A 64 -22.53 -11.07 -6.76
CA THR A 64 -23.88 -10.65 -6.34
C THR A 64 -24.08 -9.13 -6.45
N PRO A 65 -25.33 -8.62 -6.50
CA PRO A 65 -25.58 -7.17 -6.48
C PRO A 65 -24.94 -6.46 -5.27
N GLN A 66 -24.89 -7.13 -4.12
CA GLN A 66 -24.27 -6.62 -2.90
C GLN A 66 -22.74 -6.61 -3.03
N ASP A 67 -22.14 -7.61 -3.67
CA ASP A 67 -20.69 -7.62 -3.94
C ASP A 67 -20.31 -6.52 -4.94
N ALA A 68 -21.14 -6.28 -5.97
CA ALA A 68 -20.96 -5.14 -6.88
C ALA A 68 -21.02 -3.80 -6.14
N SER A 69 -21.97 -3.65 -5.21
CA SER A 69 -22.08 -2.47 -4.34
C SER A 69 -20.84 -2.30 -3.44
N LEU A 70 -20.33 -3.40 -2.87
CA LEU A 70 -19.10 -3.37 -2.08
C LEU A 70 -17.89 -2.98 -2.93
N ARG A 71 -17.72 -3.55 -4.12
CA ARG A 71 -16.62 -3.18 -5.03
C ARG A 71 -16.68 -1.71 -5.41
N LYS A 72 -17.87 -1.21 -5.78
CA LYS A 72 -18.06 0.22 -6.10
C LYS A 72 -17.67 1.10 -4.91
N ALA A 73 -18.18 0.78 -3.72
CA ALA A 73 -17.84 1.51 -2.51
C ALA A 73 -16.32 1.49 -2.22
N LEU A 74 -15.64 0.35 -2.42
CA LEU A 74 -14.19 0.24 -2.22
C LEU A 74 -13.39 1.05 -3.25
N VAL A 75 -13.78 1.02 -4.53
CA VAL A 75 -13.14 1.83 -5.58
C VAL A 75 -13.27 3.31 -5.25
N ASN A 76 -14.45 3.78 -4.86
CA ASN A 76 -14.66 5.16 -4.47
C ASN A 76 -13.91 5.52 -3.18
N MET A 77 -13.89 4.61 -2.21
CA MET A 77 -13.17 4.77 -0.95
C MET A 77 -11.65 4.90 -1.13
N ARG A 78 -11.10 4.22 -2.15
CA ARG A 78 -9.69 4.32 -2.55
C ARG A 78 -9.25 5.78 -2.79
N TYR A 79 -10.16 6.62 -3.27
CA TYR A 79 -9.93 8.05 -3.53
C TYR A 79 -10.57 8.97 -2.49
N GLY A 80 -11.15 8.41 -1.42
CA GLY A 80 -11.93 9.19 -0.46
C GLY A 80 -13.17 9.85 -1.08
N ASN A 81 -13.76 9.24 -2.11
CA ASN A 81 -14.86 9.80 -2.90
C ASN A 81 -16.13 8.93 -2.83
N CYS A 82 -16.41 8.30 -1.69
CA CYS A 82 -17.65 7.52 -1.51
C CYS A 82 -18.89 8.41 -1.72
N THR A 83 -19.84 7.88 -2.48
CA THR A 83 -21.14 8.50 -2.76
C THR A 83 -22.14 8.25 -1.62
N ALA A 84 -23.27 8.97 -1.62
CA ALA A 84 -24.34 8.74 -0.65
C ALA A 84 -24.87 7.30 -0.69
N GLU A 85 -24.94 6.70 -1.88
CA GLU A 85 -25.32 5.32 -2.13
C GLU A 85 -24.32 4.35 -1.51
N ASP A 86 -23.01 4.62 -1.66
CA ASP A 86 -21.96 3.81 -1.03
C ASP A 86 -22.09 3.84 0.50
N ILE A 87 -22.32 5.02 1.08
CA ILE A 87 -22.52 5.15 2.53
C ILE A 87 -23.78 4.41 2.99
N LYS A 88 -24.88 4.54 2.25
CA LYS A 88 -26.13 3.81 2.53
C LYS A 88 -25.89 2.30 2.50
N PHE A 89 -25.15 1.81 1.51
CA PHE A 89 -24.76 0.40 1.39
C PHE A 89 -23.87 -0.05 2.56
N LEU A 90 -22.79 0.68 2.86
CA LEU A 90 -21.87 0.33 3.95
C LEU A 90 -22.58 0.28 5.31
N ARG A 91 -23.55 1.17 5.54
CA ARG A 91 -24.42 1.11 6.72
C ARG A 91 -25.22 -0.17 6.81
N THR A 92 -25.52 -0.87 5.71
CA THR A 92 -26.20 -2.19 5.74
C THR A 92 -25.31 -3.28 6.37
N LEU A 93 -23.99 -3.17 6.19
CA LEU A 93 -22.98 -4.09 6.73
C LEU A 93 -22.68 -3.86 8.22
N GLN A 94 -23.28 -2.82 8.82
CA GLN A 94 -23.11 -2.53 10.23
C GLN A 94 -23.84 -3.56 11.10
N ALA A 95 -23.13 -4.09 12.10
CA ALA A 95 -23.70 -4.96 13.11
C ALA A 95 -24.79 -4.23 13.91
N SER A 96 -25.94 -4.87 14.10
CA SER A 96 -26.99 -4.36 14.97
C SER A 96 -27.92 -5.47 15.44
N LYS A 97 -28.78 -5.16 16.41
CA LYS A 97 -29.84 -6.08 16.87
C LYS A 97 -31.04 -6.19 15.91
N LYS A 98 -31.11 -5.35 14.87
CA LYS A 98 -32.24 -5.33 13.93
C LYS A 98 -32.28 -6.60 13.07
N PRO A 99 -33.47 -7.09 12.67
CA PRO A 99 -33.60 -8.20 11.72
C PRO A 99 -32.83 -7.93 10.42
N GLY A 100 -32.25 -8.97 9.84
CA GLY A 100 -31.48 -8.90 8.59
C GLY A 100 -30.11 -8.21 8.69
N ARG A 101 -29.67 -7.80 9.90
CA ARG A 101 -28.33 -7.21 10.10
C ARG A 101 -27.30 -8.25 10.54
N PRO A 102 -26.03 -8.06 10.15
CA PRO A 102 -24.98 -9.00 10.53
C PRO A 102 -24.79 -9.07 12.05
N LYS A 103 -24.47 -10.26 12.56
CA LYS A 103 -24.29 -10.54 13.98
C LYS A 103 -22.88 -11.07 14.24
N ILE A 104 -22.08 -10.35 15.00
CA ILE A 104 -20.72 -10.78 15.39
C ILE A 104 -20.72 -12.12 16.17
N ALA A 105 -21.83 -12.44 16.85
CA ALA A 105 -21.97 -13.67 17.63
C ALA A 105 -22.28 -14.91 16.76
N SER A 106 -22.56 -14.74 15.47
CA SER A 106 -22.76 -15.87 14.57
C SER A 106 -21.46 -16.68 14.40
N LYS A 107 -21.61 -17.97 14.11
CA LYS A 107 -20.54 -18.97 14.13
C LYS A 107 -19.38 -18.59 13.20
N GLU A 108 -19.73 -18.03 12.05
CA GLU A 108 -18.81 -17.62 10.98
C GLU A 108 -17.89 -16.47 11.42
N PHE A 109 -18.35 -15.61 12.33
CA PHE A 109 -17.63 -14.40 12.76
C PHE A 109 -17.04 -14.49 14.17
N ARG A 110 -17.46 -15.48 14.98
CA ARG A 110 -17.17 -15.51 16.43
C ARG A 110 -15.67 -15.42 16.78
N ASN A 111 -14.84 -16.09 16.00
CA ASN A 111 -13.40 -16.17 16.20
C ASN A 111 -12.60 -15.53 15.06
N VAL A 112 -13.22 -14.64 14.30
CA VAL A 112 -12.54 -13.86 13.27
C VAL A 112 -11.86 -12.67 13.94
N ALA A 113 -10.56 -12.49 13.69
CA ALA A 113 -9.83 -11.34 14.19
C ALA A 113 -10.46 -10.02 13.72
N ILE A 114 -10.72 -9.13 14.67
CA ILE A 114 -11.29 -7.81 14.43
C ILE A 114 -10.17 -6.85 13.98
N ILE A 115 -10.31 -6.22 12.82
CA ILE A 115 -9.38 -5.20 12.35
C ILE A 115 -9.74 -3.85 13.01
N CYS A 116 -8.76 -3.17 13.58
CA CYS A 116 -8.92 -1.86 14.21
C CYS A 116 -7.73 -0.94 13.93
N GLY A 117 -7.85 0.37 14.16
CA GLY A 117 -6.77 1.33 13.85
C GLY A 117 -5.77 1.58 14.98
N ARG A 118 -6.03 1.12 16.22
CA ARG A 118 -5.17 1.43 17.39
C ARG A 118 -4.75 0.19 18.17
N HIS A 119 -3.48 0.18 18.63
CA HIS A 119 -2.95 -0.88 19.47
C HIS A 119 -3.68 -1.03 20.81
N THR A 120 -4.11 0.08 21.43
CA THR A 120 -4.87 0.04 22.69
C THR A 120 -6.16 -0.74 22.56
N GLN A 121 -6.91 -0.47 21.49
CA GLN A 121 -8.13 -1.20 21.18
C GLN A 121 -7.84 -2.66 20.84
N LYS A 122 -6.82 -2.91 20.01
CA LYS A 122 -6.38 -4.27 19.66
C LYS A 122 -6.08 -5.09 20.92
N ASP A 123 -5.32 -4.54 21.86
CA ASP A 123 -4.91 -5.25 23.07
C ASP A 123 -6.11 -5.54 23.98
N GLN A 124 -7.02 -4.57 24.16
CA GLN A 124 -8.24 -4.77 24.94
C GLN A 124 -9.17 -5.84 24.34
N ILE A 125 -9.38 -5.82 23.01
CA ILE A 125 -10.19 -6.84 22.34
C ILE A 125 -9.54 -8.21 22.47
N ASN A 126 -8.20 -8.29 22.34
CA ASN A 126 -7.48 -9.55 22.53
C ASN A 126 -7.63 -10.11 23.94
N GLN A 127 -7.51 -9.28 24.97
CA GLN A 127 -7.72 -9.69 26.36
C GLN A 127 -9.13 -10.27 26.57
N MET A 128 -10.17 -9.52 26.18
CA MET A 128 -11.55 -9.99 26.28
C MET A 128 -11.80 -11.24 25.43
N GLY A 129 -11.15 -11.33 24.26
CA GLY A 129 -11.22 -12.48 23.37
C GLY A 129 -10.64 -13.75 24.01
N CYS A 130 -9.49 -13.65 24.69
CA CYS A 130 -8.91 -14.76 25.43
C CYS A 130 -9.84 -15.26 26.54
N GLU A 131 -10.34 -14.35 27.37
CA GLU A 131 -11.23 -14.68 28.50
C GLU A 131 -12.51 -15.36 28.02
N ARG A 132 -13.13 -14.77 26.98
CA ARG A 132 -14.32 -15.31 26.32
C ARG A 132 -14.05 -16.69 25.72
N PHE A 133 -12.98 -16.85 24.95
CA PHE A 133 -12.66 -18.12 24.28
C PHE A 133 -12.44 -19.25 25.29
N ALA A 134 -11.70 -18.97 26.38
CA ALA A 134 -11.50 -19.94 27.45
C ALA A 134 -12.84 -20.33 28.11
N LYS A 135 -13.69 -19.35 28.42
CA LYS A 135 -15.03 -19.60 28.99
C LYS A 135 -15.91 -20.44 28.06
N GLU A 136 -15.97 -20.11 26.78
CA GLU A 136 -16.81 -20.81 25.79
C GLU A 136 -16.32 -22.22 25.49
N THR A 137 -15.03 -22.48 25.64
CA THR A 137 -14.44 -23.82 25.44
C THR A 137 -14.29 -24.62 26.73
N GLY A 138 -14.75 -24.11 27.86
CA GLY A 138 -14.62 -24.76 29.16
C GLY A 138 -13.17 -24.91 29.65
N GLN A 139 -12.25 -24.12 29.11
CA GLN A 139 -10.82 -24.17 29.44
C GLN A 139 -10.43 -23.08 30.44
N LYS A 140 -9.31 -23.30 31.14
CA LYS A 140 -8.67 -22.25 31.97
C LYS A 140 -7.58 -21.57 31.17
N LEU A 141 -7.48 -20.24 31.26
CA LEU A 141 -6.33 -19.52 30.75
C LEU A 141 -5.09 -19.84 31.59
N THR A 142 -4.03 -20.26 30.93
CA THR A 142 -2.71 -20.42 31.55
C THR A 142 -1.89 -19.18 31.29
N HIS A 143 -1.32 -18.61 32.36
CA HIS A 143 -0.48 -17.41 32.27
C HIS A 143 1.00 -17.77 32.26
N PHE A 144 1.71 -17.25 31.27
CA PHE A 144 3.15 -17.37 31.10
C PHE A 144 3.80 -16.00 31.18
N TYR A 145 4.78 -15.86 32.04
CA TYR A 145 5.42 -14.60 32.35
C TYR A 145 6.76 -14.50 31.62
N SER A 146 7.14 -13.31 31.19
CA SER A 146 8.47 -13.03 30.64
C SER A 146 9.53 -13.10 31.73
N VAL A 147 10.76 -13.43 31.32
CA VAL A 147 11.95 -13.21 32.14
C VAL A 147 12.57 -11.91 31.66
N ASP A 148 12.60 -10.92 32.53
CA ASP A 148 13.12 -9.60 32.20
C ASP A 148 14.34 -9.25 33.07
N LYS A 149 15.23 -8.46 32.51
CA LYS A 149 16.34 -7.79 33.19
C LYS A 149 16.31 -6.33 32.81
N TRP A 150 16.79 -5.45 33.69
CA TRP A 150 17.04 -4.08 33.28
C TRP A 150 18.01 -4.07 32.09
N GLY A 151 17.62 -3.36 31.04
CA GLY A 151 18.40 -3.29 29.82
C GLY A 151 19.68 -2.50 30.05
N LYS A 152 20.72 -2.77 29.26
CA LYS A 152 21.84 -1.83 29.17
C LYS A 152 21.33 -0.51 28.59
N ASP A 153 21.94 0.61 29.01
CA ASP A 153 21.73 1.91 28.37
C ASP A 153 21.78 1.74 26.84
N ALA A 154 20.93 2.47 26.11
CA ALA A 154 20.98 2.46 24.65
C ALA A 154 22.43 2.66 24.17
N ASP A 155 22.85 1.86 23.19
CA ASP A 155 24.18 1.94 22.57
C ASP A 155 24.54 3.41 22.29
N PRO A 156 25.72 3.91 22.71
CA PRO A 156 26.17 5.26 22.37
C PRO A 156 26.15 5.56 20.86
N ALA A 157 26.09 4.56 19.97
CA ALA A 157 25.85 4.75 18.53
C ALA A 157 24.44 5.32 18.20
N ASN A 158 23.45 5.15 19.08
CA ASN A 158 22.11 5.76 18.99
C ASN A 158 22.02 7.12 19.69
N LYS A 159 23.12 7.66 20.21
CA LYS A 159 23.18 9.09 20.53
C LYS A 159 23.18 9.84 19.21
N THR A 160 22.05 10.42 18.83
CA THR A 160 22.05 11.54 17.89
C THR A 160 23.10 12.53 18.39
N LYS A 161 24.18 12.73 17.62
CA LYS A 161 25.37 13.52 18.01
C LYS A 161 25.03 14.94 18.49
N TRP A 162 23.83 15.45 18.25
CA TRP A 162 23.42 16.78 18.64
C TRP A 162 21.95 16.82 19.09
N GLY A 163 21.74 17.22 20.35
CA GLY A 163 20.43 17.55 20.91
C GLY A 163 20.13 16.79 22.20
N LYS A 164 20.11 17.50 23.33
CA LYS A 164 19.64 17.00 24.63
C LYS A 164 18.30 16.27 24.45
N SER A 165 18.25 14.96 24.68
CA SER A 165 16.99 14.25 24.82
C SER A 165 16.31 14.74 26.11
N LYS A 166 15.44 15.75 25.99
CA LYS A 166 14.41 15.98 27.00
C LYS A 166 13.49 14.75 26.94
N ALA A 167 13.42 13.97 28.02
CA ALA A 167 12.55 12.79 28.24
C ALA A 167 13.14 11.37 28.05
N ALA A 168 14.32 11.10 28.61
CA ALA A 168 14.58 9.76 29.17
C ALA A 168 14.93 9.93 30.65
N SER A 169 14.07 9.42 31.53
CA SER A 169 14.41 9.24 32.93
C SER A 169 15.68 8.38 33.00
N LYS A 170 16.72 8.90 33.65
CA LYS A 170 17.97 8.16 33.93
C LYS A 170 17.75 7.29 35.16
N SER A 171 16.91 6.27 35.07
CA SER A 171 16.80 5.25 36.10
C SER A 171 18.10 4.43 36.12
N LYS A 172 19.07 4.89 36.93
CA LYS A 172 20.26 4.08 37.22
C LYS A 172 19.85 2.94 38.14
N HIS A 173 19.60 1.78 37.55
CA HIS A 173 19.33 0.56 38.30
C HIS A 173 20.62 0.04 38.93
N LYS A 174 20.59 -0.26 40.23
CA LYS A 174 21.76 -0.76 40.99
C LYS A 174 22.11 -2.21 40.64
N SER A 175 21.17 -2.94 40.04
CA SER A 175 21.27 -4.35 39.65
C SER A 175 20.60 -4.53 38.29
N ASN A 176 20.96 -5.59 37.57
CA ASN A 176 20.25 -6.01 36.36
C ASN A 176 18.98 -6.81 36.70
N GLN A 177 18.81 -7.23 37.95
CA GLN A 177 17.60 -7.90 38.41
C GLN A 177 16.50 -6.89 38.67
N ILE A 178 15.30 -7.22 38.21
CA ILE A 178 14.09 -6.46 38.48
C ILE A 178 13.43 -7.07 39.71
N ASP A 179 13.13 -6.22 40.71
CA ASP A 179 12.40 -6.67 41.89
C ASP A 179 10.98 -7.12 41.54
N PHE A 180 10.29 -7.74 42.50
CA PHE A 180 8.98 -8.32 42.21
C PHE A 180 7.93 -7.26 41.85
N ASP A 181 7.94 -6.10 42.50
CA ASP A 181 6.89 -5.09 42.35
C ASP A 181 7.00 -4.40 40.98
N ASP A 182 8.21 -4.01 40.59
CA ASP A 182 8.51 -3.48 39.26
C ASP A 182 8.22 -4.54 38.18
N GLN A 183 8.65 -5.78 38.40
CA GLN A 183 8.41 -6.87 37.46
C GLN A 183 6.91 -7.17 37.31
N HIS A 184 6.15 -7.07 38.39
CA HIS A 184 4.70 -7.23 38.37
C HIS A 184 4.03 -6.12 37.55
N GLN A 185 4.50 -4.88 37.64
CA GLN A 185 4.02 -3.81 36.77
C GLN A 185 4.37 -4.10 35.30
N ILE A 186 5.62 -4.47 35.01
CA ILE A 186 6.11 -4.80 33.66
C ILE A 186 5.29 -5.91 33.00
N TRP A 187 4.92 -6.96 33.74
CA TRP A 187 4.07 -8.03 33.23
C TRP A 187 2.64 -7.59 32.88
N ASN A 188 2.15 -6.53 33.50
CA ASN A 188 0.81 -5.99 33.29
C ASN A 188 0.78 -4.82 32.30
N VAL A 189 1.94 -4.37 31.79
CA VAL A 189 1.99 -3.39 30.71
C VAL A 189 1.37 -3.99 29.44
N ARG A 190 0.52 -3.21 28.77
CA ARG A 190 -0.13 -3.59 27.51
C ARG A 190 0.91 -3.94 26.43
N HIS A 191 0.62 -4.94 25.60
CA HIS A 191 1.57 -5.42 24.59
C HIS A 191 1.98 -4.34 23.59
N GLY A 192 1.08 -3.43 23.22
CA GLY A 192 1.36 -2.29 22.36
C GLY A 192 2.31 -1.24 22.96
N SER A 193 2.53 -1.26 24.29
CA SER A 193 3.49 -0.41 24.98
C SER A 193 4.84 -1.10 25.24
N THR A 194 5.00 -2.34 24.77
CA THR A 194 6.22 -3.15 24.96
C THR A 194 6.73 -3.68 23.63
N GLU A 195 6.65 -2.85 22.58
CA GLU A 195 7.05 -3.19 21.20
C GLU A 195 6.41 -4.48 20.66
N HIS A 196 5.20 -4.81 21.14
CA HIS A 196 4.50 -6.05 20.80
C HIS A 196 5.20 -7.34 21.26
N PHE A 197 6.06 -7.25 22.27
CA PHE A 197 6.67 -8.39 22.93
C PHE A 197 6.10 -8.53 24.34
N ALA A 198 5.27 -9.53 24.58
CA ALA A 198 4.40 -9.59 25.76
C ALA A 198 5.16 -9.82 27.07
N GLY A 199 4.79 -9.08 28.12
CA GLY A 199 5.23 -9.38 29.50
C GLY A 199 4.50 -10.59 30.10
N LYS A 200 3.22 -10.74 29.77
CA LYS A 200 2.38 -11.87 30.20
C LYS A 200 1.58 -12.39 29.01
N LEU A 201 1.73 -13.67 28.69
CA LEU A 201 0.92 -14.38 27.70
C LEU A 201 -0.13 -15.24 28.41
N SER A 202 -1.40 -15.01 28.10
CA SER A 202 -2.52 -15.81 28.59
C SER A 202 -3.05 -16.69 27.47
N LEU A 203 -2.83 -18.01 27.55
CA LEU A 203 -3.12 -18.95 26.46
C LEU A 203 -3.97 -20.14 26.94
N CYS A 204 -4.70 -20.76 26.02
CA CYS A 204 -5.32 -22.08 26.16
C CYS A 204 -5.28 -22.82 24.80
N LEU A 205 -5.62 -24.11 24.78
CA LEU A 205 -5.53 -24.92 23.56
C LEU A 205 -6.59 -24.47 22.54
N GLY A 206 -6.22 -24.49 21.26
CA GLY A 206 -7.03 -24.04 20.13
C GLY A 206 -7.13 -22.52 19.97
N MET A 207 -6.53 -21.74 20.88
CA MET A 207 -6.66 -20.28 20.86
C MET A 207 -5.90 -19.64 19.68
N LEU A 208 -6.48 -18.60 19.09
CA LEU A 208 -5.88 -17.88 17.97
C LEU A 208 -4.71 -17.01 18.42
N VAL A 209 -3.58 -17.16 17.72
CA VAL A 209 -2.36 -16.37 17.92
C VAL A 209 -1.80 -15.88 16.60
N MET A 210 -0.96 -14.85 16.67
CA MET A 210 -0.20 -14.31 15.55
C MET A 210 1.28 -14.26 15.92
N ILE A 211 2.12 -14.79 15.03
CA ILE A 211 3.57 -14.77 15.15
C ILE A 211 4.09 -13.34 14.97
N ARG A 212 5.05 -12.93 15.79
CA ARG A 212 5.56 -11.54 15.87
C ARG A 212 7.01 -11.38 15.47
N ASN A 213 7.70 -12.47 15.14
CA ASN A 213 9.07 -12.45 14.65
C ASN A 213 9.22 -13.31 13.37
N ASN A 214 10.26 -13.03 12.60
CA ASN A 214 10.67 -13.90 11.50
C ASN A 214 11.75 -14.83 12.04
N ASP A 215 11.37 -16.06 12.39
CA ASP A 215 12.32 -17.05 12.91
C ASP A 215 12.83 -17.98 11.78
N ALA A 216 11.93 -18.44 10.91
CA ALA A 216 12.25 -19.36 9.81
C ALA A 216 11.22 -19.18 8.67
N THR A 217 11.56 -18.39 7.65
CA THR A 217 10.64 -18.08 6.53
C THR A 217 10.36 -19.31 5.68
N GLU A 218 11.33 -20.20 5.57
CA GLU A 218 11.25 -21.51 4.91
C GLU A 218 10.32 -22.48 5.62
N LEU A 219 10.00 -22.25 6.90
CA LEU A 219 8.99 -23.00 7.66
C LEU A 219 7.68 -22.21 7.83
N CYS A 220 7.51 -21.12 7.08
CA CYS A 220 6.40 -20.19 7.22
C CYS A 220 6.28 -19.54 8.63
N ILE A 221 7.34 -19.60 9.44
CA ILE A 221 7.43 -18.95 10.77
C ILE A 221 7.80 -17.49 10.56
N THR A 222 6.81 -16.71 10.15
CA THR A 222 6.96 -15.31 9.74
C THR A 222 6.10 -14.38 10.58
N LYS A 223 6.57 -13.13 10.74
CA LYS A 223 5.84 -12.09 11.43
C LYS A 223 4.54 -11.80 10.69
N GLY A 224 3.41 -12.00 11.39
CA GLY A 224 2.07 -11.81 10.86
C GLY A 224 1.37 -13.08 10.41
N GLN A 225 2.05 -14.23 10.43
CA GLN A 225 1.44 -15.55 10.24
C GLN A 225 0.47 -15.83 11.40
N GLU A 226 -0.75 -16.22 11.05
CA GLU A 226 -1.81 -16.58 12.00
C GLU A 226 -1.73 -18.09 12.30
N GLY A 227 -2.20 -18.50 13.48
CA GLY A 227 -2.24 -19.91 13.85
C GLY A 227 -3.01 -20.17 15.15
N PHE A 228 -3.02 -21.43 15.55
CA PHE A 228 -3.75 -21.94 16.70
C PHE A 228 -2.80 -22.62 17.67
N VAL A 229 -2.94 -22.33 18.96
CA VAL A 229 -2.16 -23.00 20.01
C VAL A 229 -2.51 -24.48 20.06
N VAL A 230 -1.53 -25.38 19.94
CA VAL A 230 -1.75 -26.84 20.06
C VAL A 230 -1.12 -27.46 21.31
N GLY A 231 -0.18 -26.76 21.93
CA GLY A 231 0.48 -27.23 23.15
C GLY A 231 1.65 -26.34 23.53
N TRP A 232 2.27 -26.63 24.67
CA TRP A 232 3.44 -25.88 25.13
C TRP A 232 4.29 -26.71 26.09
N GLN A 233 5.55 -26.30 26.21
CA GLN A 233 6.45 -26.68 27.28
C GLN A 233 6.70 -25.46 28.17
N ALA A 234 6.64 -25.67 29.48
CA ALA A 234 6.76 -24.60 30.46
C ALA A 234 7.57 -25.06 31.67
N LYS A 235 8.17 -24.09 32.35
CA LYS A 235 8.94 -24.32 33.58
C LYS A 235 8.69 -23.23 34.60
N LYS A 236 9.17 -23.43 35.82
CA LYS A 236 9.17 -22.42 36.87
C LYS A 236 10.33 -21.46 36.62
N GLY A 237 10.04 -20.17 36.50
CA GLY A 237 11.03 -19.11 36.32
C GLY A 237 11.21 -18.27 37.58
N PRO A 238 11.81 -17.06 37.43
CA PRO A 238 11.98 -16.10 38.52
C PRO A 238 10.66 -15.79 39.23
N HIS A 239 10.76 -15.40 40.51
CA HIS A 239 9.60 -15.07 41.36
C HIS A 239 8.54 -16.18 41.44
N GLY A 240 8.96 -17.44 41.20
CA GLY A 240 8.10 -18.61 41.19
C GLY A 240 7.03 -18.63 40.09
N LYS A 241 7.11 -17.73 39.10
CA LYS A 241 6.12 -17.64 38.02
C LYS A 241 6.37 -18.67 36.93
N ARG A 242 5.31 -19.09 36.25
CA ARG A 242 5.37 -20.01 35.11
C ARG A 242 5.91 -19.26 33.88
N ILE A 243 6.93 -19.80 33.24
CA ILE A 243 7.50 -19.24 32.00
C ILE A 243 7.30 -20.23 30.85
N LEU A 244 7.11 -19.70 29.65
CA LEU A 244 6.94 -20.47 28.42
C LEU A 244 8.31 -20.72 27.80
N ASP A 245 8.64 -21.99 27.52
CA ASP A 245 9.91 -22.36 26.89
C ASP A 245 9.71 -22.54 25.38
N THR A 246 8.73 -23.37 25.03
CA THR A 246 8.35 -23.68 23.65
C THR A 246 6.82 -23.64 23.55
N LEU A 247 6.32 -22.95 22.53
CA LEU A 247 4.91 -22.97 22.15
C LEU A 247 4.75 -23.72 20.83
N PHE A 248 3.84 -24.69 20.77
CA PHE A 248 3.49 -25.35 19.53
C PHE A 248 2.27 -24.66 18.92
N VAL A 249 2.40 -24.22 17.67
CA VAL A 249 1.36 -23.51 16.94
C VAL A 249 1.07 -24.23 15.63
N LYS A 250 -0.19 -24.54 15.37
CA LYS A 250 -0.67 -24.96 14.04
C LYS A 250 -0.88 -23.73 13.17
N LEU A 251 -0.13 -23.59 12.09
CA LEU A 251 -0.23 -22.48 11.16
C LEU A 251 -1.58 -22.50 10.43
N ASP A 252 -2.25 -21.35 10.34
CA ASP A 252 -3.46 -21.19 9.54
C ASP A 252 -3.09 -20.87 8.09
N LYS A 253 -3.45 -21.78 7.17
CA LYS A 253 -3.25 -21.64 5.72
C LYS A 253 -1.85 -21.10 5.34
N PRO A 254 -0.76 -21.79 5.75
CA PRO A 254 0.59 -21.39 5.36
C PRO A 254 0.76 -21.44 3.83
N SER A 255 1.74 -20.71 3.30
CA SER A 255 2.01 -20.64 1.85
C SER A 255 2.43 -21.98 1.24
N LYS A 256 2.92 -22.90 2.07
CA LYS A 256 3.21 -24.29 1.74
C LYS A 256 2.93 -25.17 2.96
N THR A 257 2.61 -26.43 2.71
CA THR A 257 2.47 -27.42 3.79
C THR A 257 3.82 -27.64 4.47
N ILE A 258 3.84 -27.57 5.80
CA ILE A 258 5.02 -27.77 6.63
C ILE A 258 4.84 -29.06 7.44
N GLN A 259 5.86 -29.90 7.47
CA GLN A 259 5.85 -31.14 8.25
C GLN A 259 7.22 -31.31 8.91
N ILE A 260 7.30 -31.02 10.21
CA ILE A 260 8.51 -31.23 11.00
C ILE A 260 8.46 -32.68 11.54
N PRO A 261 9.54 -33.48 11.44
CA PRO A 261 9.56 -34.84 11.98
C PRO A 261 9.10 -34.90 13.44
N GLY A 262 8.13 -35.77 13.72
CA GLY A 262 7.56 -35.94 15.06
C GLY A 262 6.45 -34.95 15.45
N LEU A 263 6.14 -33.94 14.62
CA LEU A 263 5.01 -33.02 14.83
C LEU A 263 3.88 -33.27 13.81
N PRO A 264 2.63 -32.93 14.11
CA PRO A 264 1.57 -32.97 13.10
C PRO A 264 1.79 -31.94 11.98
N GLU A 265 1.05 -32.12 10.89
CA GLU A 265 1.10 -31.20 9.75
C GLU A 265 0.79 -29.75 10.15
N ASN A 266 1.61 -28.84 9.65
CA ASN A 266 1.61 -27.40 9.87
C ASN A 266 1.80 -26.99 11.34
N VAL A 267 2.24 -27.90 12.22
CA VAL A 267 2.59 -27.58 13.60
C VAL A 267 4.07 -27.22 13.67
N VAL A 268 4.35 -26.02 14.19
CA VAL A 268 5.71 -25.51 14.37
C VAL A 268 6.00 -25.20 15.84
N PRO A 269 7.22 -25.46 16.32
CA PRO A 269 7.67 -25.03 17.64
C PRO A 269 8.17 -23.58 17.56
N LEU A 270 7.70 -22.74 18.48
CA LEU A 270 8.15 -21.37 18.68
C LEU A 270 8.86 -21.30 20.03
N VAL A 271 10.18 -21.19 20.00
CA VAL A 271 11.00 -21.07 21.21
C VAL A 271 11.05 -19.63 21.70
N LYS A 272 11.27 -19.44 23.00
CA LYS A 272 11.45 -18.10 23.54
C LYS A 272 12.71 -17.43 22.94
N GLY A 273 12.56 -16.20 22.47
CA GLY A 273 13.66 -15.35 22.03
C GLY A 273 14.02 -14.32 23.10
N SER A 274 15.08 -13.54 22.85
CA SER A 274 15.46 -12.40 23.66
C SER A 274 15.52 -11.12 22.83
N LYS A 275 15.08 -9.99 23.40
CA LYS A 275 15.22 -8.66 22.80
C LYS A 275 15.20 -7.58 23.87
N THR A 276 16.06 -6.57 23.70
CA THR A 276 15.95 -5.31 24.44
C THR A 276 14.80 -4.47 23.86
N ILE A 277 13.84 -4.13 24.71
CA ILE A 277 12.65 -3.37 24.35
C ILE A 277 12.48 -2.17 25.28
N THR A 278 11.80 -1.13 24.79
CA THR A 278 11.33 -0.03 25.63
C THR A 278 9.92 -0.31 26.14
N CYS A 279 9.72 -0.30 27.46
CA CYS A 279 8.41 -0.35 28.10
C CYS A 279 7.93 1.07 28.42
N THR A 280 6.73 1.43 27.94
CA THR A 280 6.05 2.68 28.34
C THR A 280 4.99 2.39 29.39
N PHE A 281 5.21 2.84 30.63
CA PHE A 281 4.31 2.66 31.76
C PHE A 281 3.12 3.63 31.72
N PRO A 282 2.05 3.41 32.52
CA PRO A 282 0.92 4.35 32.61
C PRO A 282 1.29 5.78 33.05
N SER A 283 2.43 5.94 33.72
CA SER A 283 3.00 7.24 34.10
C SER A 283 3.74 7.95 32.95
N ASP A 284 3.72 7.40 31.74
CA ASP A 284 4.55 7.78 30.59
C ASP A 284 6.06 7.61 30.80
N LEU A 285 6.47 7.07 31.95
CA LEU A 285 7.85 6.63 32.18
C LEU A 285 8.23 5.57 31.14
N LYS A 286 9.43 5.73 30.57
CA LYS A 286 10.00 4.78 29.62
C LYS A 286 11.23 4.13 30.21
N GLU A 287 11.20 2.80 30.29
CA GLU A 287 12.32 1.99 30.78
C GLU A 287 12.79 1.02 29.70
N SER A 288 14.09 0.78 29.64
CA SER A 288 14.70 -0.24 28.78
C SER A 288 14.82 -1.55 29.54
N ILE A 289 14.33 -2.65 28.97
CA ILE A 289 14.48 -3.99 29.55
C ILE A 289 14.94 -4.99 28.50
N GLU A 290 15.78 -5.93 28.88
CA GLU A 290 16.06 -7.15 28.11
C GLU A 290 15.00 -8.19 28.47
N ARG A 291 14.11 -8.50 27.53
CA ARG A 291 13.01 -9.44 27.71
C ARG A 291 13.30 -10.78 27.06
N GLN A 292 12.95 -11.87 27.74
CA GLN A 292 12.82 -13.21 27.15
C GLN A 292 11.37 -13.70 27.19
N GLN A 293 10.82 -14.03 26.02
CA GLN A 293 9.48 -14.58 25.84
C GLN A 293 9.34 -15.18 24.42
N VAL A 294 8.30 -15.99 24.19
CA VAL A 294 7.91 -16.43 22.83
C VAL A 294 7.30 -15.28 22.02
N TRP A 295 7.65 -15.21 20.73
CA TRP A 295 7.21 -14.16 19.80
C TRP A 295 5.79 -14.36 19.25
N VAL A 296 4.81 -14.39 20.13
CA VAL A 296 3.39 -14.47 19.76
C VAL A 296 2.55 -13.45 20.50
N LEU A 297 1.40 -13.11 19.93
CA LEU A 297 0.31 -12.41 20.62
C LEU A 297 -1.02 -13.09 20.30
N PRO A 298 -2.03 -13.02 21.18
CA PRO A 298 -3.40 -13.40 20.83
C PRO A 298 -3.89 -12.62 19.60
N ASN A 299 -4.75 -13.25 18.80
CA ASN A 299 -5.21 -12.73 17.51
C ASN A 299 -6.74 -12.73 17.36
N PHE A 300 -7.45 -12.28 18.39
CA PHE A 300 -8.87 -11.89 18.30
C PHE A 300 -9.04 -10.47 17.75
N ALA A 301 -7.97 -9.68 17.73
CA ALA A 301 -7.89 -8.42 17.01
C ALA A 301 -6.48 -8.15 16.46
N MET A 302 -6.44 -7.44 15.33
CA MET A 302 -5.22 -6.97 14.69
C MET A 302 -5.36 -5.50 14.28
N THR A 303 -4.24 -4.82 14.06
CA THR A 303 -4.30 -3.49 13.46
C THR A 303 -4.54 -3.56 11.96
N ASP A 304 -5.06 -2.47 11.39
CA ASP A 304 -5.14 -2.24 9.94
C ASP A 304 -3.81 -2.48 9.22
N TYR A 305 -2.69 -2.01 9.77
CA TYR A 305 -1.34 -2.32 9.28
C TYR A 305 -1.03 -3.82 9.28
N ALA A 306 -1.40 -4.55 10.35
CA ALA A 306 -1.16 -5.98 10.44
C ALA A 306 -2.09 -6.80 9.52
N ALA A 307 -3.24 -6.24 9.16
CA ALA A 307 -4.19 -6.84 8.23
C ALA A 307 -3.79 -6.61 6.75
N GLN A 308 -2.85 -5.71 6.46
CA GLN A 308 -2.48 -5.38 5.10
C GLN A 308 -2.00 -6.61 4.31
N GLY A 309 -2.42 -6.73 3.05
CA GLY A 309 -2.09 -7.87 2.18
C GLY A 309 -2.91 -9.15 2.40
N LYS A 310 -3.72 -9.23 3.47
CA LYS A 310 -4.54 -10.42 3.75
C LYS A 310 -5.87 -10.42 2.98
N THR A 311 -6.33 -11.59 2.56
CA THR A 311 -7.70 -11.81 2.08
C THR A 311 -8.47 -12.60 3.12
N ARG A 312 -9.66 -12.12 3.51
CA ARG A 312 -10.46 -12.71 4.58
C ARG A 312 -11.86 -13.07 4.05
N PRO A 313 -12.24 -14.36 4.05
CA PRO A 313 -13.61 -14.78 3.72
C PRO A 313 -14.65 -14.13 4.62
N TYR A 314 -14.34 -14.05 5.92
CA TYR A 314 -15.08 -13.31 6.92
C TYR A 314 -14.20 -12.20 7.48
N ASN A 315 -14.67 -10.97 7.40
CA ASN A 315 -13.94 -9.77 7.75
C ASN A 315 -14.77 -8.93 8.72
N VAL A 316 -14.23 -8.74 9.92
CA VAL A 316 -14.86 -7.93 10.97
C VAL A 316 -13.99 -6.71 11.19
N VAL A 317 -14.57 -5.52 11.03
CA VAL A 317 -13.82 -4.25 11.13
C VAL A 317 -14.43 -3.32 12.18
N HIS A 318 -13.56 -2.62 12.90
CA HIS A 318 -13.91 -1.57 13.85
C HIS A 318 -13.30 -0.24 13.41
N LEU A 319 -14.08 0.55 12.69
CA LEU A 319 -13.58 1.72 11.97
C LEU A 319 -13.40 2.98 12.84
N ASN A 320 -13.99 3.08 14.04
CA ASN A 320 -13.93 4.33 14.83
C ASN A 320 -12.53 4.70 15.32
N SER A 321 -11.59 3.76 15.30
CA SER A 321 -10.19 4.00 15.63
C SER A 321 -9.31 4.27 14.40
N CYS A 322 -9.91 4.27 13.21
CA CYS A 322 -9.30 4.55 11.92
C CYS A 322 -9.61 6.01 11.52
N HIS A 323 -8.60 6.77 11.08
CA HIS A 323 -8.75 8.23 10.91
C HIS A 323 -8.59 8.71 9.46
N THR A 324 -8.32 7.81 8.52
CA THR A 324 -8.06 8.12 7.11
C THR A 324 -8.87 7.20 6.19
N HIS A 325 -9.22 7.68 4.99
CA HIS A 325 -9.84 6.84 3.96
C HIS A 325 -8.96 5.63 3.63
N MET A 326 -7.63 5.80 3.62
CA MET A 326 -6.66 4.71 3.40
C MET A 326 -6.78 3.61 4.45
N SER A 327 -7.00 3.96 5.72
CA SER A 327 -7.21 3.00 6.81
C SER A 327 -8.55 2.28 6.68
N TYR A 328 -9.64 3.02 6.38
CA TYR A 328 -10.95 2.43 6.09
C TYR A 328 -10.89 1.46 4.91
N TYR A 329 -10.30 1.89 3.79
CA TYR A 329 -10.10 1.11 2.59
C TYR A 329 -9.23 -0.12 2.87
N THR A 330 -8.14 0.03 3.62
CA THR A 330 -7.27 -1.10 4.00
C THR A 330 -8.03 -2.13 4.83
N CYS A 331 -8.87 -1.70 5.79
CA CYS A 331 -9.69 -2.60 6.60
C CYS A 331 -10.75 -3.34 5.77
N LEU A 332 -11.56 -2.59 5.01
CA LEU A 332 -12.71 -3.15 4.29
C LEU A 332 -12.31 -3.92 3.04
N SER A 333 -11.25 -3.51 2.35
CA SER A 333 -10.80 -4.20 1.14
C SER A 333 -10.28 -5.60 1.43
N ARG A 334 -10.03 -6.02 2.68
CA ARG A 334 -9.68 -7.42 3.01
C ARG A 334 -10.86 -8.38 2.79
N SER A 335 -12.09 -7.86 2.71
CA SER A 335 -13.30 -8.65 2.51
C SER A 335 -13.33 -9.37 1.17
N ALA A 336 -13.63 -10.67 1.19
CA ALA A 336 -13.88 -11.45 -0.03
C ALA A 336 -15.31 -11.29 -0.59
N SER A 337 -16.28 -10.91 0.25
CA SER A 337 -17.68 -10.69 -0.15
C SER A 337 -18.39 -9.70 0.78
N ALA A 338 -19.52 -9.15 0.32
CA ALA A 338 -20.41 -8.33 1.14
C ALA A 338 -21.01 -9.13 2.30
N ALA A 339 -21.47 -10.36 2.04
CA ALA A 339 -22.03 -11.25 3.07
C ALA A 339 -21.02 -11.61 4.18
N GLY A 340 -19.74 -11.73 3.80
CA GLY A 340 -18.63 -11.97 4.72
C GLY A 340 -18.13 -10.71 5.44
N THR A 341 -18.77 -9.55 5.32
CA THR A 341 -18.28 -8.29 5.91
C THR A 341 -19.16 -7.80 7.05
N ILE A 342 -18.54 -7.44 8.19
CA ILE A 342 -19.20 -6.78 9.31
C ILE A 342 -18.45 -5.52 9.71
N ILE A 343 -19.17 -4.40 9.83
CA ILE A 343 -18.70 -3.19 10.51
C ILE A 343 -19.29 -3.18 11.91
N LEU A 344 -18.47 -3.25 12.96
CA LEU A 344 -18.96 -3.47 14.33
C LEU A 344 -19.80 -2.33 14.90
N GLN A 345 -19.48 -1.09 14.55
CA GLN A 345 -20.12 0.12 15.05
C GLN A 345 -20.39 1.10 13.91
N GLY A 346 -20.99 2.25 14.23
CA GLY A 346 -21.11 3.33 13.26
C GLY A 346 -19.72 3.82 12.84
N PHE A 347 -19.61 4.35 11.64
CA PHE A 347 -18.37 4.92 11.12
C PHE A 347 -18.63 6.36 10.67
N GLU A 348 -17.60 7.19 10.72
CA GLU A 348 -17.67 8.58 10.27
C GLU A 348 -17.63 8.65 8.73
N PRO A 349 -18.72 9.04 8.03
CA PRO A 349 -18.75 9.08 6.56
C PRO A 349 -17.78 10.10 5.98
N SER A 350 -17.58 11.24 6.65
CA SER A 350 -16.71 12.30 6.16
C SER A 350 -15.26 11.85 5.95
N ILE A 351 -14.82 10.78 6.62
CA ILE A 351 -13.48 10.19 6.43
C ILE A 351 -13.28 9.69 4.99
N VAL A 352 -14.34 9.18 4.35
CA VAL A 352 -14.30 8.53 3.03
C VAL A 352 -15.01 9.32 1.93
N THR A 353 -15.50 10.53 2.21
CA THR A 353 -16.14 11.40 1.20
C THR A 353 -15.41 12.74 0.96
N ARG A 354 -14.38 13.06 1.75
CA ARG A 354 -13.67 14.36 1.69
C ARG A 354 -12.50 14.43 0.70
N GLY A 355 -12.36 13.42 -0.16
CA GLY A 355 -11.23 13.26 -1.07
C GLY A 355 -9.97 12.74 -0.39
N CYS A 356 -8.97 12.40 -1.21
CA CYS A 356 -7.63 12.05 -0.76
C CYS A 356 -6.64 13.21 -0.93
N ALA A 357 -5.43 13.07 -0.38
CA ALA A 357 -4.44 14.13 -0.44
C ALA A 357 -4.05 14.43 -1.90
N LYS A 358 -3.87 15.71 -2.25
CA LYS A 358 -3.57 16.13 -3.63
C LYS A 358 -2.35 15.42 -4.24
N TYR A 359 -1.30 15.20 -3.46
CA TYR A 359 -0.11 14.45 -3.92
C TYR A 359 -0.41 12.99 -4.23
N LEU A 360 -1.31 12.35 -3.46
CA LEU A 360 -1.71 10.97 -3.71
C LEU A 360 -2.59 10.90 -4.97
N MET A 361 -3.49 11.87 -5.16
CA MET A 361 -4.27 11.97 -6.40
C MET A 361 -3.37 12.13 -7.63
N GLN A 362 -2.37 13.01 -7.53
CA GLN A 362 -1.40 13.23 -8.60
C GLN A 362 -0.62 11.95 -8.92
N GLU A 363 -0.06 11.30 -7.91
CA GLU A 363 0.69 10.04 -8.09
C GLU A 363 -0.18 8.95 -8.72
N LEU A 364 -1.41 8.75 -8.26
CA LEU A 364 -2.31 7.75 -8.83
C LEU A 364 -2.66 8.07 -10.30
N ARG A 365 -2.80 9.35 -10.65
CA ARG A 365 -3.01 9.78 -12.04
C ARG A 365 -1.77 9.54 -12.91
N GLU A 366 -0.59 9.88 -12.41
CA GLU A 366 0.68 9.68 -13.11
C GLU A 366 0.93 8.18 -13.36
N GLN A 367 0.57 7.31 -12.41
CA GLN A 367 0.64 5.86 -12.60
C GLN A 367 -0.25 5.34 -13.72
N GLU A 368 -1.48 5.84 -13.86
CA GLU A 368 -2.36 5.45 -14.98
C GLU A 368 -1.79 5.88 -16.33
N LEU A 369 -1.15 7.06 -16.41
CA LEU A 369 -0.48 7.51 -17.63
C LEU A 369 0.73 6.62 -17.96
N LEU A 370 1.55 6.28 -16.96
CA LEU A 370 2.70 5.39 -17.14
C LEU A 370 2.30 3.96 -17.50
N ASP A 371 1.18 3.46 -16.96
CA ASP A 371 0.57 2.18 -17.34
C ASP A 371 0.21 2.17 -18.82
N GLU A 372 -0.46 3.22 -19.30
CA GLU A 372 -0.84 3.36 -20.71
C GLU A 372 0.39 3.48 -21.63
N ILE A 373 1.40 4.28 -21.24
CA ILE A 373 2.67 4.36 -21.97
C ILE A 373 3.34 2.97 -22.05
N THR A 374 3.33 2.23 -20.94
CA THR A 374 3.91 0.88 -20.85
C THR A 374 3.17 -0.09 -21.76
N ARG A 375 1.84 -0.06 -21.75
CA ARG A 375 0.98 -0.87 -22.63
C ARG A 375 1.27 -0.60 -24.10
N LEU A 376 1.24 0.67 -24.52
CA LEU A 376 1.52 1.05 -25.91
C LEU A 376 2.94 0.64 -26.35
N ARG A 377 3.93 0.77 -25.46
CA ARG A 377 5.30 0.32 -25.74
C ARG A 377 5.36 -1.18 -25.94
N TYR A 378 4.66 -1.95 -25.10
CA TYR A 378 4.60 -3.40 -25.20
C TYR A 378 3.92 -3.87 -26.50
N GLU A 379 2.86 -3.19 -26.91
CA GLU A 379 2.12 -3.45 -28.16
C GLU A 379 2.83 -2.92 -29.42
N GLY A 380 3.99 -2.26 -29.28
CA GLY A 380 4.71 -1.65 -30.40
C GLY A 380 4.02 -0.41 -31.01
N SER A 381 2.99 0.11 -30.35
CA SER A 381 2.18 1.25 -30.81
C SER A 381 2.60 2.60 -30.22
N LEU A 382 3.61 2.62 -29.33
CA LEU A 382 4.17 3.87 -28.80
C LEU A 382 5.19 4.46 -29.80
N PRO A 383 5.02 5.71 -30.24
CA PRO A 383 5.98 6.33 -31.15
C PRO A 383 7.39 6.41 -30.56
N PRO A 384 8.45 6.22 -31.37
CA PRO A 384 9.83 6.30 -30.92
C PRO A 384 10.23 7.66 -30.31
N CYS A 385 9.51 8.75 -30.65
CA CYS A 385 9.76 10.08 -30.10
C CYS A 385 9.29 10.25 -28.64
N VAL A 386 8.44 9.35 -28.12
CA VAL A 386 7.98 9.39 -26.73
C VAL A 386 8.99 8.71 -25.82
N VAL A 387 10.04 9.46 -25.47
CA VAL A 387 11.13 9.03 -24.59
C VAL A 387 11.18 9.85 -23.31
N GLY A 388 11.81 9.32 -22.26
CA GLY A 388 12.05 10.05 -21.03
C GLY A 388 12.80 9.21 -20.01
N TYR A 389 13.78 9.82 -19.34
CA TYR A 389 14.60 9.17 -18.31
C TYR A 389 13.98 9.23 -16.92
N THR A 390 12.93 10.05 -16.77
CA THR A 390 12.17 10.18 -15.53
C THR A 390 10.69 10.09 -15.83
N HIS A 391 9.90 9.70 -14.84
CA HIS A 391 8.46 9.56 -14.94
C HIS A 391 7.79 10.87 -15.42
N ASN A 392 8.32 12.03 -15.02
CA ASN A 392 7.78 13.36 -15.34
C ASN A 392 8.11 13.75 -16.79
N SER A 393 9.36 13.51 -17.22
CA SER A 393 9.77 13.81 -18.59
C SER A 393 9.04 12.91 -19.59
N LEU A 394 8.89 11.62 -19.27
CA LEU A 394 8.18 10.67 -20.10
C LEU A 394 6.68 11.00 -20.21
N ILE A 395 6.02 11.27 -19.08
CA ILE A 395 4.60 11.68 -19.07
C ILE A 395 4.40 12.96 -19.88
N ARG A 396 5.27 13.97 -19.71
CA ARG A 396 5.16 15.23 -20.47
C ARG A 396 5.32 15.00 -21.97
N ASN A 397 6.29 14.19 -22.39
CA ASN A 397 6.48 13.88 -23.81
C ASN A 397 5.30 13.08 -24.38
N PHE A 398 4.73 12.16 -23.61
CA PHE A 398 3.52 11.43 -23.99
C PHE A 398 2.31 12.36 -24.13
N GLN A 399 2.11 13.27 -23.18
CA GLN A 399 1.04 14.27 -23.23
C GLN A 399 1.21 15.21 -24.43
N ASN A 400 2.42 15.70 -24.68
CA ASN A 400 2.74 16.52 -25.85
C ASN A 400 2.42 15.79 -27.15
N TRP A 401 2.69 14.49 -27.23
CA TRP A 401 2.34 13.67 -28.39
C TRP A 401 0.82 13.49 -28.54
N LYS A 402 0.09 13.37 -27.44
CA LYS A 402 -1.38 13.25 -27.44
C LYS A 402 -2.13 14.57 -27.62
N ASP A 403 -1.46 15.73 -27.53
CA ASP A 403 -2.10 17.05 -27.56
C ASP A 403 -2.53 17.46 -28.99
N PRO A 404 -3.85 17.49 -29.30
CA PRO A 404 -4.33 17.83 -30.62
C PRO A 404 -4.03 19.28 -31.03
N LEU A 405 -4.02 20.22 -30.08
CA LEU A 405 -3.83 21.64 -30.37
C LEU A 405 -2.41 21.93 -30.87
N ARG A 406 -1.43 21.22 -30.33
CA ARG A 406 -0.04 21.33 -30.79
C ARG A 406 0.15 20.75 -32.19
N TRP A 407 -0.58 19.68 -32.53
CA TRP A 407 -0.61 19.19 -33.90
C TRP A 407 -1.22 20.22 -34.84
N THR A 408 -2.31 20.90 -34.46
CA THR A 408 -2.88 22.01 -35.24
C THR A 408 -1.87 23.12 -35.48
N THR A 409 -1.10 23.53 -34.45
CA THR A 409 -0.04 24.53 -34.61
C THR A 409 1.06 24.04 -35.56
N ASN A 410 1.58 22.82 -35.36
CA ASN A 410 2.59 22.23 -36.24
C ASN A 410 2.09 22.12 -37.70
N PHE A 411 0.82 21.73 -37.90
CA PHE A 411 0.21 21.66 -39.23
C PHE A 411 0.01 23.04 -39.84
N THR A 412 -0.30 24.06 -39.04
CA THR A 412 -0.43 25.44 -39.51
C THR A 412 0.92 26.01 -39.92
N GLU A 413 1.96 25.79 -39.12
CA GLU A 413 3.35 26.16 -39.43
C GLU A 413 3.85 25.43 -40.68
N ILE A 414 3.62 24.11 -40.77
CA ILE A 414 3.91 23.36 -42.00
C ILE A 414 3.12 23.95 -43.16
N ASN A 415 1.81 24.16 -43.07
CA ASN A 415 1.03 24.68 -44.18
C ASN A 415 1.50 26.08 -44.64
N GLN A 416 1.73 27.01 -43.71
CA GLN A 416 2.22 28.36 -44.03
C GLN A 416 3.61 28.34 -44.65
N ASP A 417 4.55 27.59 -44.07
CA ASP A 417 5.94 27.61 -44.52
C ASP A 417 6.17 26.70 -45.74
N TYR A 418 5.47 25.57 -45.83
CA TYR A 418 5.68 24.53 -46.83
C TYR A 418 4.79 24.70 -48.06
N LEU A 419 3.46 24.79 -47.89
CA LEU A 419 2.54 24.97 -49.02
C LEU A 419 2.63 26.40 -49.56
N GLY A 420 2.90 27.38 -48.69
CA GLY A 420 3.22 28.75 -49.10
C GLY A 420 4.48 28.82 -49.97
N ALA A 421 5.58 28.16 -49.55
CA ALA A 421 6.82 28.14 -50.34
C ALA A 421 6.69 27.34 -51.64
N LEU A 422 5.96 26.22 -51.65
CA LEU A 422 5.65 25.47 -52.86
C LEU A 422 4.84 26.31 -53.84
N ALA A 423 3.76 26.95 -53.38
CA ALA A 423 2.94 27.82 -54.22
C ALA A 423 3.74 28.99 -54.80
N ALA A 424 4.58 29.64 -53.98
CA ALA A 424 5.48 30.70 -54.44
C ALA A 424 6.52 30.18 -55.45
N GLY A 425 7.04 28.97 -55.26
CA GLY A 425 7.94 28.31 -56.22
C GLY A 425 7.26 28.02 -57.55
N PHE A 426 6.05 27.46 -57.53
CA PHE A 426 5.26 27.17 -58.73
C PHE A 426 4.89 28.43 -59.52
N ASN A 427 4.51 29.51 -58.83
CA ASN A 427 4.27 30.80 -59.48
C ASN A 427 5.51 31.31 -60.21
N LYS A 428 6.70 31.18 -59.61
CA LYS A 428 7.97 31.53 -60.26
C LYS A 428 8.30 30.65 -61.47
N VAL A 429 7.89 29.39 -61.47
CA VAL A 429 7.99 28.51 -62.66
C VAL A 429 7.05 28.99 -63.77
N LEU A 430 5.82 29.37 -63.44
CA LEU A 430 4.86 29.92 -64.39
C LEU A 430 5.33 31.26 -64.98
N GLU A 431 6.05 32.05 -64.18
CA GLU A 431 6.70 33.30 -64.60
C GLU A 431 8.03 33.08 -65.35
N GLY A 432 8.47 31.82 -65.51
CA GLY A 432 9.70 31.45 -66.22
C GLY A 432 11.01 31.77 -65.49
N THR A 433 10.94 32.11 -64.19
CA THR A 433 12.09 32.52 -63.37
C THR A 433 12.73 31.37 -62.59
N LEU A 434 12.04 30.24 -62.45
CA LEU A 434 12.56 28.99 -61.90
C LEU A 434 12.17 27.81 -62.79
N THR A 435 12.88 26.69 -62.68
CA THR A 435 12.45 25.41 -63.27
C THR A 435 11.84 24.51 -62.19
N LEU A 436 11.09 23.50 -62.62
CA LEU A 436 10.55 22.46 -61.72
C LEU A 436 11.68 21.74 -60.95
N GLU A 437 12.85 21.55 -61.55
CA GLU A 437 14.02 20.96 -60.89
C GLU A 437 14.61 21.88 -59.80
N ASN A 438 14.52 23.20 -59.97
CA ASN A 438 14.90 24.15 -58.91
C ASN A 438 13.94 24.08 -57.72
N ILE A 439 12.63 23.94 -57.95
CA ILE A 439 11.66 23.73 -56.86
C ILE A 439 12.01 22.44 -56.11
N LEU A 440 12.21 21.34 -56.84
CA LEU A 440 12.53 20.03 -56.25
C LEU A 440 13.85 20.05 -55.47
N SER A 441 14.87 20.72 -55.99
CA SER A 441 16.18 20.84 -55.32
C SER A 441 16.10 21.71 -54.08
N ASN A 442 15.45 22.87 -54.14
CA ASN A 442 15.21 23.75 -52.98
C ASN A 442 14.37 23.05 -51.90
N PHE A 443 13.43 22.21 -52.33
CA PHE A 443 12.59 21.39 -51.47
C PHE A 443 13.39 20.32 -50.72
N LEU A 444 14.28 19.60 -51.41
CA LEU A 444 15.17 18.60 -50.80
C LEU A 444 16.25 19.24 -49.89
N GLN A 445 16.63 20.49 -50.16
CA GLN A 445 17.61 21.23 -49.36
C GLN A 445 16.99 21.86 -48.09
N ALA A 446 15.69 22.17 -48.10
CA ALA A 446 15.00 22.87 -47.02
C ALA A 446 14.54 21.97 -45.86
N LYS A 447 14.39 20.65 -46.04
CA LYS A 447 14.10 19.73 -44.91
C LYS A 447 14.71 18.35 -45.10
N GLN A 448 15.55 17.96 -44.13
CA GLN A 448 16.09 16.61 -43.94
C GLN A 448 15.12 15.63 -43.23
N GLU A 449 13.87 16.02 -42.92
CA GLU A 449 12.99 15.30 -41.95
C GLU A 449 11.62 14.80 -42.48
N LEU A 450 11.28 14.98 -43.77
CA LEU A 450 10.06 14.43 -44.38
C LEU A 450 10.39 13.78 -45.73
N VAL A 451 9.80 12.60 -46.02
CA VAL A 451 9.97 11.90 -47.32
C VAL A 451 8.59 11.69 -47.96
N LEU A 452 8.49 11.97 -49.25
CA LEU A 452 7.34 11.58 -50.08
C LEU A 452 7.54 10.15 -50.57
N ASP A 453 6.57 9.28 -50.28
CA ASP A 453 6.53 7.91 -50.77
C ASP A 453 5.10 7.58 -51.24
N ASN A 454 4.95 7.27 -52.53
CA ASN A 454 3.68 6.88 -53.17
C ASN A 454 2.46 7.73 -52.74
N LEU A 455 2.50 9.05 -52.98
CA LEU A 455 1.44 10.04 -52.67
C LEU A 455 1.18 10.32 -51.18
N HIS A 456 1.94 9.74 -50.26
CA HIS A 456 1.84 10.04 -48.83
C HIS A 456 3.05 10.85 -48.35
N LEU A 457 2.81 11.94 -47.62
CA LEU A 457 3.84 12.58 -46.80
C LEU A 457 4.15 11.66 -45.62
N LYS A 458 5.41 11.28 -45.45
CA LYS A 458 5.88 10.49 -44.30
C LYS A 458 6.83 11.30 -43.44
N CYS A 459 6.58 11.30 -42.13
CA CYS A 459 7.51 11.86 -41.16
C CYS A 459 8.68 10.91 -40.92
N LEU A 460 9.93 11.35 -41.15
CA LEU A 460 11.12 10.51 -40.94
C LEU A 460 11.32 10.08 -39.48
N ASN A 461 10.75 10.83 -38.53
CA ASN A 461 10.83 10.52 -37.09
C ASN A 461 9.74 9.57 -36.56
N CYS A 462 8.60 9.41 -37.26
CA CYS A 462 7.50 8.56 -36.77
C CYS A 462 6.82 7.64 -37.79
N GLY A 463 7.17 7.72 -39.08
CA GLY A 463 6.71 6.78 -40.11
C GLY A 463 5.24 6.90 -40.55
N ASN A 464 4.47 7.84 -39.98
CA ASN A 464 3.06 8.01 -40.33
C ASN A 464 2.89 8.58 -41.74
N ALA A 465 1.95 8.01 -42.49
CA ALA A 465 1.51 8.48 -43.80
C ALA A 465 0.28 9.41 -43.66
N TYR A 466 0.27 10.53 -44.38
CA TYR A 466 -0.87 11.46 -44.43
C TYR A 466 -1.54 11.40 -45.81
N GLU A 467 -2.87 11.49 -45.84
CA GLU A 467 -3.67 11.61 -47.06
C GLU A 467 -4.38 12.97 -47.07
N VAL A 468 -4.53 13.57 -48.26
CA VAL A 468 -5.12 14.90 -48.43
C VAL A 468 -6.63 14.73 -48.64
N ASP A 469 -7.43 15.38 -47.79
CA ASP A 469 -8.87 15.56 -48.00
C ASP A 469 -9.15 17.05 -48.29
N ASP A 470 -9.76 17.30 -49.44
CA ASP A 470 -9.98 18.60 -50.07
C ASP A 470 -11.00 19.48 -49.32
N THR A 471 -11.64 18.97 -48.26
CA THR A 471 -12.68 19.72 -47.53
C THR A 471 -12.27 20.25 -46.15
N LEU A 472 -11.20 19.76 -45.53
CA LEU A 472 -10.82 20.17 -44.16
C LEU A 472 -9.32 20.35 -43.89
N GLY A 473 -8.43 20.10 -44.85
CA GLY A 473 -6.98 20.17 -44.59
C GLY A 473 -6.53 19.06 -43.65
N TYR A 474 -6.02 17.96 -44.22
CA TYR A 474 -5.44 16.78 -43.59
C TYR A 474 -6.32 16.06 -42.54
N VAL A 475 -6.82 14.86 -42.91
CA VAL A 475 -7.46 13.93 -41.98
C VAL A 475 -6.47 12.82 -41.62
N LEU A 476 -6.29 12.58 -40.31
CA LEU A 476 -5.60 11.38 -39.81
C LEU A 476 -6.44 10.14 -40.15
N HIS A 477 -5.99 9.31 -41.09
CA HIS A 477 -6.46 7.93 -41.18
C HIS A 477 -5.80 7.14 -40.04
N ALA A 478 -6.34 7.24 -38.83
CA ALA A 478 -6.03 6.27 -37.79
C ALA A 478 -6.72 4.96 -38.20
N PHE A 479 -5.93 3.94 -38.57
CA PHE A 479 -6.42 2.57 -38.61
C PHE A 479 -6.74 2.14 -37.18
N ASP A 480 -7.93 2.50 -36.71
CA ASP A 480 -8.78 1.86 -35.69
C ASP A 480 -9.68 2.90 -34.99
N PRO A 481 -10.92 2.55 -34.65
CA PRO A 481 -11.83 3.49 -33.99
C PRO A 481 -11.27 3.92 -32.64
N ILE A 482 -11.30 5.23 -32.38
CA ILE A 482 -11.00 5.84 -31.07
C ILE A 482 -11.83 5.10 -30.00
N PRO A 483 -11.21 4.43 -29.02
CA PRO A 483 -11.95 3.80 -27.94
C PRO A 483 -12.73 4.86 -27.17
N ALA A 484 -14.03 4.63 -26.96
CA ALA A 484 -14.97 5.55 -26.29
C ALA A 484 -14.59 5.95 -24.84
N SER A 485 -13.49 5.40 -24.29
CA SER A 485 -13.01 5.68 -22.94
C SER A 485 -12.14 6.94 -22.84
N THR A 486 -11.51 7.41 -23.93
CA THR A 486 -10.58 8.56 -23.86
C THR A 486 -11.29 9.91 -24.01
N SER A 487 -12.42 9.95 -24.70
CA SER A 487 -13.17 11.18 -25.00
C SER A 487 -13.94 11.75 -23.81
N LYS A 488 -14.19 10.97 -22.74
CA LYS A 488 -14.82 11.50 -21.51
C LYS A 488 -13.87 12.17 -20.52
N TRP A 489 -12.56 12.05 -20.70
CA TRP A 489 -11.58 12.56 -19.71
C TRP A 489 -10.95 13.90 -20.09
N ILE A 490 -10.97 14.28 -21.37
CA ILE A 490 -10.40 15.55 -21.85
C ILE A 490 -11.36 16.73 -21.65
N GLY A 491 -12.67 16.48 -21.50
CA GLY A 491 -13.69 17.53 -21.36
C GLY A 491 -13.78 18.23 -20.01
N SER A 492 -12.87 17.98 -19.06
CA SER A 492 -12.89 18.64 -17.74
C SER A 492 -11.51 19.06 -17.23
N ILE A 493 -10.60 19.41 -18.14
CA ILE A 493 -9.34 20.10 -17.80
C ILE A 493 -9.62 21.60 -17.59
#